data_AF-F4PJD4-F1
#
_entry.id   AF-F4PJD4-F1
#
_cell.length_a   1.000
_cell.length_b   1.000
_cell.length_c   1.000
_cell.angle_alpha   90.00
_cell.angle_beta   90.00
_cell.angle_gamma   90.00
#
_symmetry.space_group_name_H-M   'P 1'
#
loop_
_entity.id
_entity.type
_entity.pdbx_description
1 polymer ?
#
loop_
_entity_poly.entity_id
_entity_poly.type
_entity_poly.pdbx_seq_one_letter_code
_entity_poly.pdbx_strand_id
1 'polypeptide(L)'
;MNTSSTSPPSPHSSSSLSSSSSSSSSSSSSFNKYIYKLSIILILISIALYYHNYSTTIAITSNNNYNSRMERLKQVYEELVTDIELMVDMTCHRCVAAIDEAVKKNLPRSTLKKASVEDQSVIIESHGDLSIDVLETIRETGRTASISGFGNKATSAVCAMGIFEGWEKGCGGAGGEGVKGVNGVFRLIEISAPDQHEDNHDHQHHQEESQQQQDNHTILFEGRITGLENNIKHSLVIHQAGDLSQGCNSVGKPYVYNNNNNNNNKQEDSGVVGITYSKDGKVEFRITNDRYDIFDLIGRSLVLHDNERDKRIACGIITRAASIGQNKKKVCPCDPKPAATTETTTTGSTADSKL
;
A
#
# COMPACT_ATOMS: atom_id res chain seq x y z
N MET A 1 11.77 -74.89 47.33
CA MET A 1 12.35 -76.00 46.54
C MET A 1 13.45 -75.41 45.65
N ASN A 2 14.64 -76.01 45.76
CA ASN A 2 15.93 -75.85 45.03
C ASN A 2 15.86 -75.54 43.50
N THR A 3 16.85 -75.03 42.75
CA THR A 3 18.28 -74.60 42.94
C THR A 3 18.83 -73.96 41.63
N SER A 4 19.94 -73.17 41.75
CA SER A 4 21.14 -72.97 40.86
C SER A 4 21.00 -72.32 39.45
N SER A 5 21.54 -71.12 39.14
CA SER A 5 22.95 -70.67 38.83
C SER A 5 23.45 -71.09 37.43
N THR A 6 24.10 -70.32 36.53
CA THR A 6 25.25 -69.37 36.55
C THR A 6 25.46 -68.71 35.15
N SER A 7 26.09 -67.52 35.10
CA SER A 7 26.67 -66.78 33.92
C SER A 7 27.98 -67.41 33.37
N PRO A 8 28.63 -67.05 32.21
CA PRO A 8 29.33 -65.75 31.92
C PRO A 8 29.54 -65.41 30.37
N PRO A 9 30.65 -64.80 29.83
CA PRO A 9 30.62 -63.59 28.96
C PRO A 9 31.32 -63.68 27.56
N SER A 10 31.46 -62.51 26.90
CA SER A 10 32.22 -62.07 25.69
C SER A 10 33.40 -62.91 25.11
N PRO A 11 33.76 -62.71 23.81
CA PRO A 11 35.12 -62.95 23.34
C PRO A 11 35.80 -61.80 22.55
N HIS A 12 37.11 -61.67 22.81
CA HIS A 12 38.15 -60.92 22.09
C HIS A 12 38.92 -61.82 21.10
N SER A 13 39.72 -61.18 20.23
CA SER A 13 41.02 -61.60 19.63
C SER A 13 41.03 -62.80 18.64
N SER A 14 41.23 -62.61 17.35
CA SER A 14 42.49 -62.36 16.60
C SER A 14 43.35 -63.60 16.32
N SER A 15 43.57 -63.93 15.04
CA SER A 15 44.80 -64.60 14.59
C SER A 15 45.01 -64.45 13.08
N SER A 16 46.30 -64.39 12.75
CA SER A 16 46.98 -63.91 11.56
C SER A 16 47.49 -65.03 10.63
N LEU A 17 47.89 -64.64 9.40
CA LEU A 17 48.81 -65.35 8.47
C LEU A 17 48.18 -66.60 7.80
N SER A 18 48.40 -66.97 6.54
CA SER A 18 49.53 -66.78 5.62
C SER A 18 49.08 -67.05 4.15
N SER A 19 50.05 -66.90 3.26
CA SER A 19 50.09 -66.75 1.81
C SER A 19 49.64 -67.89 0.88
N SER A 20 49.32 -67.46 -0.36
CA SER A 20 49.64 -68.03 -1.69
C SER A 20 48.89 -69.27 -2.22
N SER A 21 48.21 -69.09 -3.37
CA SER A 21 48.60 -69.70 -4.66
C SER A 21 47.66 -69.32 -5.84
N SER A 22 48.27 -68.72 -6.86
CA SER A 22 48.06 -68.91 -8.32
C SER A 22 46.65 -69.05 -8.95
N SER A 23 46.27 -68.00 -9.68
CA SER A 23 45.86 -67.95 -11.09
C SER A 23 44.92 -69.01 -11.69
N SER A 24 43.75 -68.57 -12.15
CA SER A 24 43.41 -68.67 -13.58
C SER A 24 42.30 -67.68 -13.96
N SER A 25 42.47 -67.11 -15.15
CA SER A 25 41.77 -66.01 -15.79
C SER A 25 40.34 -66.34 -16.26
N SER A 26 39.43 -65.38 -16.16
CA SER A 26 38.49 -65.09 -17.28
C SER A 26 37.88 -63.68 -17.15
N SER A 27 38.08 -62.93 -18.22
CA SER A 27 37.72 -61.53 -18.46
C SER A 27 36.22 -61.36 -18.72
N SER A 28 35.45 -60.84 -17.75
CA SER A 28 34.09 -60.32 -17.99
C SER A 28 33.51 -59.40 -16.88
N SER A 29 34.33 -58.86 -15.98
CA SER A 29 33.82 -58.11 -14.81
C SER A 29 33.80 -56.58 -14.95
N SER A 30 34.56 -56.00 -15.89
CA SER A 30 34.65 -54.52 -16.05
C SER A 30 33.56 -53.94 -16.96
N PHE A 31 33.15 -54.64 -18.02
CA PHE A 31 32.13 -54.13 -18.94
C PHE A 31 30.74 -54.07 -18.30
N ASN A 32 30.33 -55.13 -17.59
CA ASN A 32 29.03 -55.16 -16.89
C ASN A 32 28.94 -54.10 -15.77
N LYS A 33 30.00 -53.88 -14.98
CA LYS A 33 30.02 -52.80 -13.96
C LYS A 33 29.91 -51.41 -14.58
N TYR A 34 30.47 -51.21 -15.77
CA TYR A 34 30.38 -49.94 -16.49
C TYR A 34 28.97 -49.69 -17.02
N ILE A 35 28.32 -50.71 -17.58
CA ILE A 35 26.92 -50.61 -18.04
C ILE A 35 25.95 -50.38 -16.86
N TYR A 36 26.12 -51.06 -15.73
CA TYR A 36 25.30 -50.80 -14.54
C TYR A 36 25.51 -49.39 -13.96
N LYS A 37 26.75 -48.88 -13.95
CA LYS A 37 27.01 -47.50 -13.53
C LYS A 37 26.41 -46.48 -14.50
N LEU A 38 26.49 -46.72 -15.80
CA LEU A 38 25.90 -45.84 -16.81
C LEU A 38 24.37 -45.84 -16.72
N SER A 39 23.75 -47.00 -16.45
CA SER A 39 22.31 -47.13 -16.22
C SER A 39 21.83 -46.35 -14.99
N ILE A 40 22.55 -46.44 -13.86
CA ILE A 40 22.22 -45.67 -12.64
C ILE A 40 22.36 -44.16 -12.90
N ILE A 41 23.40 -43.73 -13.62
CA ILE A 41 23.60 -42.33 -13.96
C ILE A 41 22.44 -41.81 -14.84
N LEU A 42 22.00 -42.58 -15.83
CA LEU A 42 20.87 -42.20 -16.70
C LEU A 42 19.54 -42.11 -15.93
N ILE A 43 19.32 -43.01 -14.96
CA ILE A 43 18.14 -42.97 -14.08
C ILE A 43 18.18 -41.72 -13.19
N LEU A 44 19.33 -41.41 -12.58
CA LEU A 44 19.49 -40.22 -11.73
C LEU A 44 19.33 -38.93 -12.52
N ILE A 45 19.86 -38.85 -13.75
CA ILE A 45 19.64 -37.70 -14.65
C ILE A 45 18.16 -37.57 -15.00
N SER A 46 17.47 -38.67 -15.29
CA SER A 46 16.03 -38.65 -15.61
C SER A 46 15.19 -38.16 -14.43
N ILE A 47 15.51 -38.60 -13.21
CA ILE A 47 14.86 -38.14 -11.98
C ILE A 47 15.16 -36.66 -11.73
N ALA A 48 16.41 -36.22 -11.89
CA ALA A 48 16.78 -34.82 -11.72
C ALA A 48 16.08 -33.90 -12.73
N LEU A 49 15.97 -34.32 -14.00
CA LEU A 49 15.22 -33.60 -15.03
C LEU A 49 13.71 -33.59 -14.73
N TYR A 50 13.15 -34.67 -14.19
CA TYR A 50 11.75 -34.71 -13.76
C TYR A 50 11.47 -33.69 -12.64
N TYR A 51 12.30 -33.66 -11.59
CA TYR A 51 12.14 -32.69 -10.50
C TYR A 51 12.42 -31.25 -10.95
N HIS A 52 13.39 -31.03 -11.83
CA HIS A 52 13.67 -29.69 -12.37
C HIS A 52 12.49 -29.17 -13.19
N ASN A 53 11.93 -29.99 -14.09
CA ASN A 53 10.75 -29.63 -14.88
C ASN A 53 9.47 -29.46 -14.03
N TYR A 54 9.30 -30.27 -12.99
CA TYR A 54 8.18 -30.13 -12.05
C TYR A 54 8.28 -28.82 -11.25
N SER A 55 9.47 -28.50 -10.73
CA SER A 55 9.72 -27.27 -9.98
C SER A 55 9.57 -26.01 -10.84
N THR A 56 10.04 -26.04 -12.09
CA THR A 56 9.86 -24.91 -13.02
C THR A 56 8.40 -24.74 -13.41
N THR A 57 7.65 -25.83 -13.61
CA THR A 57 6.21 -25.75 -13.92
C THR A 57 5.42 -25.14 -12.76
N ILE A 58 5.68 -25.56 -11.49
CA ILE A 58 5.03 -24.94 -10.32
C ILE A 58 5.37 -23.45 -10.23
N ALA A 59 6.64 -23.07 -10.43
CA ALA A 59 7.06 -21.67 -10.39
C ALA A 59 6.38 -20.86 -11.50
N ILE A 60 6.30 -21.38 -12.73
CA ILE A 60 5.65 -20.72 -13.87
C ILE A 60 4.14 -20.61 -13.65
N THR A 61 3.45 -21.68 -13.21
CA THR A 61 2.00 -21.65 -12.95
C THR A 61 1.67 -20.71 -11.78
N SER A 62 2.47 -20.70 -10.71
CA SER A 62 2.31 -19.76 -9.61
C SER A 62 2.53 -18.30 -10.05
N ASN A 63 3.53 -18.04 -10.89
CA ASN A 63 3.80 -16.71 -11.43
C ASN A 63 2.69 -16.26 -12.39
N ASN A 64 2.20 -17.15 -13.26
CA ASN A 64 1.09 -16.87 -14.18
C ASN A 64 -0.21 -16.59 -13.42
N ASN A 65 -0.57 -17.40 -12.41
CA ASN A 65 -1.76 -17.16 -11.59
C ASN A 65 -1.66 -15.85 -10.78
N TYR A 66 -0.47 -15.52 -10.25
CA TYR A 66 -0.22 -14.24 -9.59
C TYR A 66 -0.40 -13.07 -10.55
N ASN A 67 0.21 -13.13 -11.74
CA ASN A 67 0.09 -12.08 -12.75
C ASN A 67 -1.36 -11.91 -13.23
N SER A 68 -2.09 -13.00 -13.50
CA SER A 68 -3.50 -12.92 -13.90
C SER A 68 -4.43 -12.40 -12.79
N ARG A 69 -4.10 -12.64 -11.51
CA ARG A 69 -4.81 -12.05 -10.38
C ARG A 69 -4.46 -10.57 -10.22
N MET A 70 -3.19 -10.20 -10.36
CA MET A 70 -2.73 -8.82 -10.27
C MET A 70 -3.28 -7.95 -11.41
N GLU A 71 -3.40 -8.49 -12.63
CA GLU A 71 -4.05 -7.79 -13.74
C GLU A 71 -5.56 -7.59 -13.50
N ARG A 72 -6.27 -8.62 -12.98
CA ARG A 72 -7.67 -8.46 -12.58
C ARG A 72 -7.85 -7.45 -11.45
N LEU A 73 -6.97 -7.46 -10.45
CA LEU A 73 -6.99 -6.47 -9.36
C LEU A 73 -6.72 -5.07 -9.90
N LYS A 74 -5.72 -4.92 -10.79
CA LYS A 74 -5.39 -3.65 -11.43
C LYS A 74 -6.56 -3.11 -12.25
N GLN A 75 -7.26 -3.97 -12.99
CA GLN A 75 -8.46 -3.63 -13.72
C GLN A 75 -9.58 -3.14 -12.78
N VAL A 76 -9.83 -3.85 -11.66
CA VAL A 76 -10.79 -3.42 -10.64
C VAL A 76 -10.43 -2.05 -10.03
N TYR A 77 -9.14 -1.80 -9.76
CA TYR A 77 -8.67 -0.51 -9.26
C TYR A 77 -8.81 0.62 -10.28
N GLU A 78 -8.65 0.31 -11.56
CA GLU A 78 -8.82 1.24 -12.66
C GLU A 78 -10.30 1.58 -12.95
N GLU A 79 -11.23 0.72 -12.53
CA GLU A 79 -12.69 0.91 -12.64
C GLU A 79 -13.29 1.66 -11.43
N LEU A 80 -12.51 1.95 -10.38
CA LEU A 80 -13.00 2.70 -9.23
C LEU A 80 -13.26 4.16 -9.60
N VAL A 81 -14.54 4.54 -9.52
CA VAL A 81 -15.01 5.91 -9.78
C VAL A 81 -15.14 6.69 -8.47
N THR A 82 -14.48 7.85 -8.40
CA THR A 82 -14.56 8.75 -7.24
C THR A 82 -14.75 10.19 -7.68
N ASP A 83 -15.70 10.88 -7.05
CA ASP A 83 -15.87 12.33 -7.22
C ASP A 83 -14.91 13.11 -6.32
N ILE A 84 -14.29 14.16 -6.88
CA ILE A 84 -13.33 15.03 -6.21
C ILE A 84 -13.76 16.47 -6.42
N GLU A 85 -14.09 17.17 -5.33
CA GLU A 85 -14.43 18.59 -5.36
C GLU A 85 -13.20 19.42 -5.00
N LEU A 86 -12.88 20.38 -5.86
CA LEU A 86 -11.80 21.32 -5.66
C LEU A 86 -12.32 22.74 -5.68
N MET A 87 -11.83 23.55 -4.74
CA MET A 87 -11.88 25.00 -4.87
C MET A 87 -10.73 25.46 -5.75
N VAL A 88 -11.03 26.28 -6.74
CA VAL A 88 -10.10 26.72 -7.77
C VAL A 88 -10.31 28.20 -8.03
N ASP A 89 -9.23 28.98 -8.04
CA ASP A 89 -9.27 30.39 -8.39
C ASP A 89 -9.60 30.60 -9.89
N MET A 90 -10.90 30.73 -10.17
CA MET A 90 -11.39 31.04 -11.51
C MET A 90 -12.40 32.16 -11.47
N THR A 91 -12.32 33.03 -12.47
CA THR A 91 -13.12 34.25 -12.59
C THR A 91 -13.89 34.33 -13.92
N CYS A 92 -13.72 33.35 -14.81
CA CYS A 92 -14.38 33.34 -16.11
C CYS A 92 -14.55 31.93 -16.70
N HIS A 93 -15.41 31.81 -17.71
CA HIS A 93 -15.64 30.54 -18.42
C HIS A 93 -14.43 30.05 -19.23
N ARG A 94 -13.53 30.95 -19.66
CA ARG A 94 -12.26 30.53 -20.29
C ARG A 94 -11.36 29.81 -19.29
N CYS A 95 -11.45 30.13 -17.99
CA CYS A 95 -10.75 29.36 -16.97
C CYS A 95 -11.28 27.94 -16.86
N VAL A 96 -12.60 27.78 -16.90
CA VAL A 96 -13.25 26.46 -16.88
C VAL A 96 -12.80 25.64 -18.09
N ALA A 97 -12.81 26.22 -19.29
CA ALA A 97 -12.36 25.53 -20.50
C ALA A 97 -10.88 25.10 -20.42
N ALA A 98 -10.00 25.96 -19.88
CA ALA A 98 -8.59 25.61 -19.71
C ALA A 98 -8.39 24.46 -18.70
N ILE A 99 -9.20 24.41 -17.63
CA ILE A 99 -9.20 23.28 -16.68
C ILE A 99 -9.68 22.01 -17.36
N ASP A 100 -10.80 22.07 -18.08
CA ASP A 100 -11.38 20.92 -18.79
C ASP A 100 -10.40 20.30 -19.79
N GLU A 101 -9.72 21.14 -20.58
CA GLU A 101 -8.71 20.67 -21.54
C GLU A 101 -7.48 20.08 -20.85
N ALA A 102 -7.05 20.63 -19.71
CA ALA A 102 -5.96 20.05 -18.93
C ALA A 102 -6.33 18.68 -18.35
N VAL A 103 -7.56 18.54 -17.82
CA VAL A 103 -8.07 17.26 -17.32
C VAL A 103 -8.14 16.22 -18.44
N LYS A 104 -8.75 16.54 -19.59
CA LYS A 104 -8.82 15.60 -20.73
C LYS A 104 -7.45 15.17 -21.24
N LYS A 105 -6.48 16.10 -21.27
CA LYS A 105 -5.14 15.84 -21.78
C LYS A 105 -4.30 14.98 -20.83
N ASN A 106 -4.32 15.30 -19.55
CA ASN A 106 -3.40 14.71 -18.56
C ASN A 106 -4.03 13.53 -17.81
N LEU A 107 -5.37 13.47 -17.74
CA LEU A 107 -6.15 12.47 -17.01
C LEU A 107 -7.20 11.87 -17.95
N PRO A 108 -6.80 11.04 -18.93
CA PRO A 108 -7.65 10.66 -20.07
C PRO A 108 -8.89 9.85 -19.69
N ARG A 109 -8.97 9.35 -18.45
CA ARG A 109 -10.12 8.61 -17.91
C ARG A 109 -10.97 9.45 -16.95
N SER A 110 -10.46 10.60 -16.50
CA SER A 110 -11.19 11.51 -15.62
C SER A 110 -11.92 12.58 -16.43
N THR A 111 -13.03 13.10 -15.89
CA THR A 111 -13.83 14.12 -16.58
C THR A 111 -14.26 15.25 -15.65
N LEU A 112 -14.40 16.45 -16.21
CA LEU A 112 -15.00 17.58 -15.51
C LEU A 112 -16.53 17.39 -15.45
N LYS A 113 -17.04 16.96 -14.31
CA LYS A 113 -18.47 16.71 -14.07
C LYS A 113 -19.26 17.98 -13.81
N LYS A 114 -18.66 18.93 -13.09
CA LYS A 114 -19.28 20.23 -12.77
C LYS A 114 -18.23 21.32 -12.62
N ALA A 115 -18.58 22.54 -13.01
CA ALA A 115 -17.82 23.74 -12.69
C ALA A 115 -18.75 24.90 -12.32
N SER A 116 -18.37 25.68 -11.31
CA SER A 116 -19.08 26.89 -10.88
C SER A 116 -18.07 28.02 -10.74
N VAL A 117 -18.17 29.03 -11.61
CA VAL A 117 -17.33 30.24 -11.51
C VAL A 117 -17.74 31.07 -10.29
N GLU A 118 -19.04 31.08 -9.95
CA GLU A 118 -19.58 31.78 -8.79
C GLU A 118 -19.08 31.19 -7.46
N ASP A 119 -19.06 29.86 -7.36
CA ASP A 119 -18.57 29.16 -6.18
C ASP A 119 -17.07 28.92 -6.20
N GLN A 120 -16.40 29.26 -7.31
CA GLN A 120 -14.98 28.98 -7.55
C GLN A 120 -14.65 27.51 -7.28
N SER A 121 -15.48 26.60 -7.80
CA SER A 121 -15.35 25.17 -7.56
C SER A 121 -15.53 24.31 -8.81
N VAL A 122 -14.83 23.19 -8.85
CA VAL A 122 -14.98 22.13 -9.85
C VAL A 122 -15.21 20.79 -9.18
N ILE A 123 -15.95 19.90 -9.84
CA ILE A 123 -16.07 18.49 -9.46
C ILE A 123 -15.50 17.68 -10.62
N ILE A 124 -14.47 16.91 -10.32
CA ILE A 124 -13.85 15.96 -11.24
C ILE A 124 -14.33 14.57 -10.87
N GLU A 125 -14.89 13.86 -11.85
CA GLU A 125 -15.15 12.43 -11.72
C GLU A 125 -13.89 11.69 -12.16
N SER A 126 -13.23 11.04 -11.21
CA SER A 126 -11.97 10.35 -11.44
C SER A 126 -12.17 8.85 -11.58
N HIS A 127 -11.55 8.27 -12.60
CA HIS A 127 -11.56 6.84 -12.90
C HIS A 127 -10.14 6.31 -12.78
N GLY A 128 -9.74 5.92 -11.57
CA GLY A 128 -8.40 5.37 -11.34
C GLY A 128 -7.26 6.37 -11.08
N ASP A 129 -7.45 7.68 -11.27
CA ASP A 129 -6.42 8.70 -10.95
C ASP A 129 -6.41 9.11 -9.46
N LEU A 130 -5.23 9.38 -8.88
CA LEU A 130 -5.15 9.82 -7.48
C LEU A 130 -5.67 11.25 -7.34
N SER A 131 -6.25 11.57 -6.18
CA SER A 131 -6.69 12.93 -5.90
C SER A 131 -5.60 13.99 -5.96
N ILE A 132 -4.36 13.60 -5.65
CA ILE A 132 -3.22 14.49 -5.75
C ILE A 132 -2.83 14.77 -7.21
N ASP A 133 -3.00 13.82 -8.14
CA ASP A 133 -2.76 14.03 -9.58
C ASP A 133 -3.79 14.98 -10.17
N VAL A 134 -5.05 14.83 -9.76
CA VAL A 134 -6.13 15.75 -10.13
C VAL A 134 -5.85 17.17 -9.65
N LEU A 135 -5.40 17.30 -8.39
CA LEU A 135 -5.02 18.58 -7.82
C LEU A 135 -3.82 19.22 -8.53
N GLU A 136 -2.78 18.43 -8.81
CA GLU A 136 -1.58 18.88 -9.54
C GLU A 136 -1.92 19.30 -10.97
N THR A 137 -2.73 18.51 -11.69
CA THR A 137 -3.20 18.82 -13.05
C THR A 137 -3.89 20.18 -13.11
N ILE A 138 -4.75 20.50 -12.12
CA ILE A 138 -5.41 21.81 -12.07
C ILE A 138 -4.40 22.91 -11.76
N ARG A 139 -3.45 22.68 -10.85
CA ARG A 139 -2.41 23.67 -10.51
C ARG A 139 -1.47 23.98 -11.66
N GLU A 140 -1.15 23.01 -12.50
CA GLU A 140 -0.35 23.19 -13.72
C GLU A 140 -0.99 24.17 -14.71
N THR A 141 -2.30 24.40 -14.61
CA THR A 141 -2.99 25.44 -15.40
C THR A 141 -2.71 26.88 -14.93
N GLY A 142 -1.85 27.04 -13.91
CA GLY A 142 -1.52 28.33 -13.30
C GLY A 142 -2.51 28.78 -12.23
N ARG A 143 -3.31 27.85 -11.70
CA ARG A 143 -4.41 28.12 -10.76
C ARG A 143 -4.10 27.65 -9.36
N THR A 144 -4.46 28.43 -8.37
CA THR A 144 -4.55 27.99 -6.98
C THR A 144 -5.71 27.02 -6.85
N ALA A 145 -5.40 25.80 -6.39
CA ALA A 145 -6.41 24.79 -6.12
C ALA A 145 -6.20 24.11 -4.78
N SER A 146 -7.31 23.69 -4.17
CA SER A 146 -7.34 22.87 -2.96
C SER A 146 -8.53 21.92 -3.00
N ILE A 147 -8.35 20.69 -2.49
CA ILE A 147 -9.44 19.71 -2.41
C ILE A 147 -10.36 20.11 -1.25
N SER A 148 -11.64 20.32 -1.53
CA SER A 148 -12.65 20.70 -0.54
C SER A 148 -13.58 19.56 -0.16
N GLY A 149 -13.77 18.59 -1.05
CA GLY A 149 -14.66 17.45 -0.83
C GLY A 149 -14.21 16.20 -1.56
N PHE A 150 -14.57 15.04 -1.03
CA PHE A 150 -14.22 13.75 -1.64
C PHE A 150 -15.33 12.71 -1.50
N GLY A 151 -15.48 11.87 -2.52
CA GLY A 151 -16.30 10.67 -2.48
C GLY A 151 -17.70 10.87 -3.05
N ASN A 152 -18.35 9.76 -3.39
CA ASN A 152 -19.72 9.71 -3.90
C ASN A 152 -20.76 9.42 -2.81
N LYS A 153 -20.30 9.13 -1.57
CA LYS A 153 -21.12 8.79 -0.40
C LYS A 153 -20.90 9.78 0.76
N ALA A 154 -21.68 9.59 1.82
CA ALA A 154 -21.81 10.53 2.93
C ALA A 154 -20.56 10.67 3.81
N THR A 155 -19.61 9.73 3.77
CA THR A 155 -18.47 9.69 4.69
C THR A 155 -17.13 9.61 3.98
N SER A 156 -16.24 10.53 4.34
CA SER A 156 -14.84 10.52 3.95
C SER A 156 -13.95 10.86 5.15
N ALA A 157 -12.69 10.43 5.07
CA ALA A 157 -11.66 10.76 6.05
C ALA A 157 -10.34 11.10 5.35
N VAL A 158 -9.49 11.84 6.06
CA VAL A 158 -8.18 12.27 5.58
C VAL A 158 -7.13 12.05 6.67
N CYS A 159 -5.96 11.59 6.25
CA CYS A 159 -4.79 11.46 7.09
C CYS A 159 -3.64 12.25 6.45
N ALA A 160 -3.17 13.26 7.16
CA ALA A 160 -1.93 13.96 6.84
C ALA A 160 -0.81 13.26 7.63
N MET A 161 0.28 12.81 7.01
CA MET A 161 1.36 12.12 7.74
C MET A 161 2.74 12.70 7.44
N GLY A 162 3.66 12.48 8.38
CA GLY A 162 5.06 12.83 8.22
C GLY A 162 5.92 12.40 9.40
N ILE A 163 7.21 12.74 9.33
CA ILE A 163 8.18 12.50 10.40
C ILE A 163 7.94 13.43 11.59
N PHE A 164 8.27 12.98 12.80
CA PHE A 164 8.15 13.78 14.01
C PHE A 164 9.22 14.89 14.11
N GLU A 165 10.43 14.62 13.66
CA GLU A 165 11.54 15.59 13.74
C GLU A 165 11.33 16.74 12.73
N GLY A 166 11.18 17.98 13.24
CA GLY A 166 10.91 19.17 12.41
C GLY A 166 9.44 19.59 12.32
N TRP A 167 8.58 19.13 13.24
CA TRP A 167 7.12 19.31 13.31
C TRP A 167 6.58 20.76 13.34
N GLU A 168 7.43 21.79 13.35
CA GLU A 168 7.00 23.17 13.62
C GLU A 168 6.22 23.85 12.47
N LYS A 169 5.84 23.14 11.39
CA LYS A 169 5.23 23.77 10.19
C LYS A 169 4.02 23.05 9.56
N GLY A 170 3.29 22.18 10.27
CA GLY A 170 2.13 21.49 9.67
C GLY A 170 1.05 21.00 10.64
N CYS A 171 -0.21 21.07 10.22
CA CYS A 171 -1.35 20.48 10.94
C CYS A 171 -1.44 18.98 10.65
N GLY A 172 -1.52 18.14 11.69
CA GLY A 172 -1.90 16.73 11.58
C GLY A 172 -0.78 15.76 11.15
N GLY A 173 0.44 16.25 10.90
CA GLY A 173 1.61 15.43 10.55
C GLY A 173 2.09 15.57 9.11
N ALA A 174 1.28 16.10 8.18
CA ALA A 174 1.78 16.47 6.86
C ALA A 174 2.45 17.85 6.95
N GLY A 175 3.71 17.90 6.58
CA GLY A 175 4.43 19.15 6.42
C GLY A 175 3.78 20.06 5.38
N GLY A 176 3.75 21.37 5.66
CA GLY A 176 3.37 22.38 4.67
C GLY A 176 4.37 22.49 3.52
N GLU A 177 4.13 23.46 2.63
CA GLU A 177 5.03 23.78 1.53
C GLU A 177 6.46 24.06 2.04
N GLY A 178 7.45 23.35 1.49
CA GLY A 178 8.87 23.47 1.87
C GLY A 178 9.33 22.55 3.00
N VAL A 179 8.50 21.64 3.51
CA VAL A 179 8.95 20.63 4.48
C VAL A 179 9.85 19.58 3.82
N LYS A 180 11.00 19.32 4.44
CA LYS A 180 11.97 18.30 4.02
C LYS A 180 11.72 17.01 4.80
N GLY A 181 11.92 15.86 4.16
CA GLY A 181 11.75 14.53 4.78
C GLY A 181 10.47 13.83 4.34
N VAL A 182 10.15 12.71 5.01
CA VAL A 182 9.00 11.87 4.64
C VAL A 182 7.70 12.57 5.00
N ASN A 183 6.82 12.78 4.02
CA ASN A 183 5.49 13.36 4.22
C ASN A 183 4.51 12.88 3.15
N GLY A 184 3.21 12.91 3.47
CA GLY A 184 2.17 12.49 2.55
C GLY A 184 0.76 12.82 3.02
N VAL A 185 -0.20 12.68 2.10
CA VAL A 185 -1.64 12.82 2.39
C VAL A 185 -2.36 11.59 1.85
N PHE A 186 -3.27 11.07 2.67
CA PHE A 186 -4.12 9.93 2.35
C PHE A 186 -5.58 10.26 2.55
N ARG A 187 -6.41 9.65 1.75
CA ARG A 187 -7.86 9.76 1.82
C ARG A 187 -8.46 8.39 1.97
N LEU A 188 -9.50 8.33 2.79
CA LEU A 188 -10.32 7.16 3.02
C LEU A 188 -11.72 7.52 2.56
N ILE A 189 -12.28 6.68 1.72
CA ILE A 189 -13.50 6.99 0.98
C ILE A 189 -14.36 5.75 1.02
N GLU A 190 -15.57 5.88 1.53
CA GLU A 190 -16.54 4.82 1.32
C GLU A 190 -16.92 4.79 -0.16
N ILE A 191 -16.76 3.61 -0.76
CA ILE A 191 -17.19 3.32 -2.13
C ILE A 191 -18.23 2.20 -2.09
N SER A 192 -19.13 2.19 -3.08
CA SER A 192 -19.89 0.97 -3.38
C SER A 192 -18.90 -0.02 -3.99
N ALA A 193 -18.80 -1.23 -3.44
CA ALA A 193 -18.05 -2.28 -4.10
C ALA A 193 -18.60 -2.45 -5.53
N PRO A 194 -17.76 -2.63 -6.55
CA PRO A 194 -18.26 -3.09 -7.84
C PRO A 194 -18.97 -4.41 -7.59
N ASP A 195 -20.23 -4.52 -8.05
CA ASP A 195 -20.99 -5.76 -7.95
C ASP A 195 -20.09 -6.88 -8.50
N GLN A 196 -19.73 -7.81 -7.61
CA GLN A 196 -19.13 -9.07 -8.03
C GLN A 196 -20.26 -9.77 -8.78
N HIS A 197 -20.38 -9.53 -10.09
CA HIS A 197 -21.14 -10.42 -10.96
C HIS A 197 -20.44 -11.77 -10.89
N GLU A 198 -20.84 -12.59 -9.92
CA GLU A 198 -20.67 -14.02 -10.02
C GLU A 198 -21.43 -14.43 -11.27
N ASP A 199 -20.69 -14.79 -12.32
CA ASP A 199 -21.19 -15.54 -13.47
C ASP A 199 -21.67 -16.91 -12.99
N ASN A 200 -22.78 -16.93 -12.25
CA ASN A 200 -23.55 -18.14 -11.99
C ASN A 200 -24.57 -18.28 -13.12
N HIS A 201 -24.09 -18.80 -14.25
CA HIS A 201 -24.95 -19.59 -15.12
C HIS A 201 -25.31 -20.88 -14.36
N ASP A 202 -26.42 -20.89 -13.62
CA ASP A 202 -27.61 -21.63 -14.06
C ASP A 202 -28.78 -21.55 -13.08
N HIS A 203 -29.96 -21.45 -13.70
CA HIS A 203 -31.30 -21.85 -13.23
C HIS A 203 -32.14 -20.87 -12.38
N GLN A 204 -33.21 -20.45 -13.05
CA GLN A 204 -34.40 -19.76 -12.57
C GLN A 204 -34.99 -20.39 -11.31
N HIS A 205 -35.37 -19.56 -10.34
CA HIS A 205 -36.71 -19.59 -9.75
C HIS A 205 -37.04 -18.24 -9.09
N HIS A 206 -38.18 -17.67 -9.48
CA HIS A 206 -38.78 -16.48 -8.89
C HIS A 206 -39.15 -16.71 -7.42
N GLN A 207 -38.56 -15.95 -6.50
CA GLN A 207 -39.19 -15.54 -5.25
C GLN A 207 -38.83 -14.09 -4.94
N GLU A 208 -39.85 -13.24 -4.85
CA GLU A 208 -39.79 -11.89 -4.28
C GLU A 208 -39.63 -12.03 -2.76
N GLU A 209 -38.38 -12.12 -2.30
CA GLU A 209 -38.06 -11.88 -0.89
C GLU A 209 -37.40 -10.51 -0.78
N SER A 210 -37.94 -9.70 0.14
CA SER A 210 -37.40 -8.41 0.56
C SER A 210 -35.96 -8.58 1.06
N GLN A 211 -35.00 -8.48 0.15
CA GLN A 211 -33.59 -8.41 0.47
C GLN A 211 -33.34 -7.08 1.17
N GLN A 212 -33.14 -7.12 2.49
CA GLN A 212 -32.29 -6.12 3.14
C GLN A 212 -30.94 -6.24 2.46
N GLN A 213 -30.69 -5.32 1.51
CA GLN A 213 -29.41 -5.19 0.84
C GLN A 213 -28.37 -4.97 1.94
N GLN A 214 -27.60 -6.01 2.22
CA GLN A 214 -26.49 -5.92 3.15
C GLN A 214 -25.47 -5.03 2.45
N ASP A 215 -25.51 -3.74 2.76
CA ASP A 215 -24.61 -2.74 2.20
C ASP A 215 -23.17 -3.22 2.38
N ASN A 216 -22.59 -3.77 1.32
CA ASN A 216 -21.22 -4.24 1.36
C ASN A 216 -20.32 -3.01 1.28
N HIS A 217 -20.10 -2.40 2.45
CA HIS A 217 -19.30 -1.20 2.60
C HIS A 217 -17.84 -1.52 2.35
N THR A 218 -17.26 -0.92 1.31
CA THR A 218 -15.82 -1.02 1.02
C THR A 218 -15.20 0.36 1.16
N ILE A 219 -14.04 0.43 1.82
CA ILE A 219 -13.26 1.66 1.94
C ILE A 219 -12.14 1.63 0.90
N LEU A 220 -12.04 2.69 0.10
CA LEU A 220 -10.86 2.98 -0.69
C LEU A 220 -9.89 3.83 0.14
N PHE A 221 -8.69 3.30 0.33
CA PHE A 221 -7.52 4.00 0.84
C PHE A 221 -6.69 4.45 -0.36
N GLU A 222 -6.47 5.76 -0.50
CA GLU A 222 -5.58 6.29 -1.50
C GLU A 222 -4.61 7.30 -0.91
N GLY A 223 -3.44 7.45 -1.54
CA GLY A 223 -2.58 8.58 -1.22
C GLY A 223 -1.18 8.47 -1.80
N ARG A 224 -0.39 9.51 -1.50
CA ARG A 224 0.99 9.68 -1.94
C ARG A 224 1.86 10.08 -0.76
N ILE A 225 3.00 9.41 -0.64
CA ILE A 225 4.08 9.72 0.31
C ILE A 225 5.31 10.06 -0.50
N THR A 226 6.06 11.07 -0.08
CA THR A 226 7.30 11.51 -0.73
C THR A 226 8.43 11.57 0.29
N GLY A 227 9.67 11.70 -0.19
CA GLY A 227 10.86 11.80 0.67
C GLY A 227 11.39 10.45 1.15
N LEU A 228 11.03 9.36 0.47
CA LEU A 228 11.46 8.00 0.80
C LEU A 228 12.73 7.62 0.02
N GLU A 229 13.46 6.63 0.55
CA GLU A 229 14.51 5.95 -0.22
C GLU A 229 13.90 5.01 -1.26
N ASN A 230 14.57 4.79 -2.38
CA ASN A 230 14.04 4.00 -3.50
C ASN A 230 14.13 2.48 -3.29
N ASN A 231 13.16 1.77 -3.86
CA ASN A 231 13.07 0.31 -3.90
C ASN A 231 13.01 -0.34 -2.52
N ILE A 232 12.48 0.38 -1.53
CA ILE A 232 12.25 -0.12 -0.19
C ILE A 232 10.79 -0.53 -0.06
N LYS A 233 10.58 -1.71 0.52
CA LYS A 233 9.24 -2.18 0.88
C LYS A 233 8.76 -1.46 2.13
N HIS A 234 7.50 -1.04 2.11
CA HIS A 234 6.84 -0.36 3.20
C HIS A 234 5.52 -1.04 3.55
N SER A 235 5.15 -0.99 4.83
CA SER A 235 3.85 -1.46 5.31
C SER A 235 3.00 -0.28 5.79
N LEU A 236 1.75 -0.24 5.36
CA LEU A 236 0.75 0.73 5.83
C LEU A 236 -0.10 0.06 6.90
N VAL A 237 -0.03 0.58 8.13
CA VAL A 237 -0.65 -0.05 9.30
C VAL A 237 -1.45 0.98 10.09
N ILE A 238 -2.70 0.67 10.39
CA ILE A 238 -3.54 1.45 11.30
C ILE A 238 -3.19 1.06 12.73
N HIS A 239 -2.93 2.04 13.57
CA HIS A 239 -2.64 1.88 14.99
C HIS A 239 -3.81 2.36 15.85
N GLN A 240 -3.92 1.80 17.04
CA GLN A 240 -5.10 1.95 17.89
C GLN A 240 -5.38 3.41 18.35
N ALA A 241 -4.37 4.26 18.47
CA ALA A 241 -4.49 5.61 19.01
C ALA A 241 -4.01 6.69 18.03
N GLY A 242 -4.71 7.82 17.99
CA GLY A 242 -4.28 9.06 17.36
C GLY A 242 -3.48 9.97 18.31
N ASP A 243 -2.59 9.41 19.12
CA ASP A 243 -1.72 10.18 20.01
C ASP A 243 -0.36 10.39 19.35
N LEU A 244 -0.04 11.64 18.99
CA LEU A 244 1.22 12.05 18.39
C LEU A 244 2.12 12.84 19.36
N SER A 245 1.83 12.81 20.66
CA SER A 245 2.58 13.53 21.69
C SER A 245 4.06 13.12 21.78
N GLN A 246 4.37 11.89 21.38
CA GLN A 246 5.74 11.37 21.19
C GLN A 246 5.96 10.88 19.75
N GLY A 247 5.38 11.60 18.79
CA GLY A 247 5.38 11.21 17.38
C GLY A 247 4.76 9.83 17.17
N CYS A 248 5.39 9.00 16.35
CA CYS A 248 4.88 7.67 16.05
C CYS A 248 5.07 6.67 17.20
N ASN A 249 5.67 7.03 18.33
CA ASN A 249 5.85 6.11 19.46
C ASN A 249 4.58 5.99 20.33
N SER A 250 3.79 7.07 20.42
CA SER A 250 2.59 7.14 21.27
C SER A 250 1.32 6.58 20.64
N VAL A 251 1.32 6.21 19.35
CA VAL A 251 0.12 5.70 18.65
C VAL A 251 -0.34 4.29 19.07
N GLY A 252 0.42 3.61 19.93
CA GLY A 252 0.07 2.30 20.47
C GLY A 252 0.34 1.13 19.52
N LYS A 253 -0.36 0.00 19.73
CA LYS A 253 -0.24 -1.24 18.94
C LYS A 253 -1.06 -1.14 17.63
N PRO A 254 -0.79 -2.02 16.63
CA PRO A 254 -1.66 -2.16 15.46
C PRO A 254 -3.11 -2.41 15.87
N TYR A 255 -4.05 -1.79 15.14
CA TYR A 255 -5.47 -1.85 15.45
C TYR A 255 -6.03 -3.26 15.17
N VAL A 256 -6.59 -3.89 16.19
CA VAL A 256 -7.30 -5.17 16.05
C VAL A 256 -8.77 -4.88 15.84
N TYR A 257 -9.27 -5.11 14.62
CA TYR A 257 -10.69 -5.00 14.35
C TYR A 257 -11.42 -6.23 14.92
N ASN A 258 -12.34 -5.99 15.85
CA ASN A 258 -13.11 -7.06 16.47
C ASN A 258 -14.42 -7.23 15.70
N ASN A 259 -14.40 -8.04 14.65
CA ASN A 259 -15.64 -8.47 14.03
C ASN A 259 -16.19 -9.67 14.82
N ASN A 260 -17.37 -9.50 15.43
CA ASN A 260 -18.04 -10.53 16.24
C ASN A 260 -18.31 -11.84 15.47
N ASN A 261 -18.03 -11.90 14.16
CA ASN A 261 -18.32 -13.04 13.29
C ASN A 261 -17.13 -13.96 12.96
N ASN A 262 -15.88 -13.70 13.39
CA ASN A 262 -14.75 -14.55 12.98
C ASN A 262 -13.74 -14.82 14.12
N ASN A 263 -13.93 -15.95 14.81
CA ASN A 263 -13.03 -16.47 15.86
C ASN A 263 -11.67 -17.00 15.35
N ASN A 264 -11.31 -16.79 14.07
CA ASN A 264 -10.14 -17.42 13.44
C ASN A 264 -9.14 -16.45 12.78
N ASN A 265 -9.31 -15.13 12.90
CA ASN A 265 -8.35 -14.19 12.32
C ASN A 265 -7.08 -14.14 13.19
N LYS A 266 -6.00 -14.74 12.66
CA LYS A 266 -4.65 -14.61 13.20
C LYS A 266 -4.35 -13.14 13.50
N GLN A 267 -3.95 -12.88 14.74
CA GLN A 267 -3.49 -11.59 15.24
C GLN A 267 -2.35 -10.97 14.39
N GLU A 268 -1.67 -11.77 13.54
CA GLU A 268 -0.52 -11.43 12.70
C GLU A 268 -0.76 -10.31 11.66
N ASP A 269 -1.99 -10.05 11.20
CA ASP A 269 -2.30 -8.99 10.21
C ASP A 269 -3.22 -7.88 10.73
N SER A 270 -3.24 -7.70 12.05
CA SER A 270 -4.02 -6.62 12.70
C SER A 270 -3.58 -5.25 12.19
N GLY A 271 -4.53 -4.43 11.75
CA GLY A 271 -4.30 -3.04 11.33
C GLY A 271 -3.67 -2.87 9.96
N VAL A 272 -3.19 -3.93 9.32
CA VAL A 272 -2.49 -3.82 8.03
C VAL A 272 -3.48 -3.43 6.93
N VAL A 273 -3.23 -2.30 6.27
CA VAL A 273 -3.99 -1.82 5.10
C VAL A 273 -3.41 -2.42 3.84
N GLY A 274 -2.09 -2.38 3.69
CA GLY A 274 -1.41 -3.01 2.58
C GLY A 274 0.10 -2.82 2.61
N ILE A 275 0.75 -3.41 1.61
CA ILE A 275 2.19 -3.37 1.38
C ILE A 275 2.44 -2.62 0.08
N THR A 276 3.44 -1.76 0.07
CA THR A 276 3.81 -0.94 -1.09
C THR A 276 5.31 -0.83 -1.21
N TYR A 277 5.80 -0.35 -2.34
CA TYR A 277 7.21 -0.19 -2.64
C TYR A 277 7.48 1.25 -3.06
N SER A 278 8.53 1.83 -2.51
CA SER A 278 8.95 3.15 -2.90
C SER A 278 9.60 3.13 -4.29
N LYS A 279 9.20 4.08 -5.12
CA LYS A 279 9.75 4.32 -6.46
C LYS A 279 9.91 5.83 -6.65
N ASP A 280 11.05 6.26 -7.18
CA ASP A 280 11.34 7.68 -7.45
C ASP A 280 11.13 8.61 -6.24
N GLY A 281 11.44 8.10 -5.05
CA GLY A 281 11.35 8.77 -3.76
C GLY A 281 9.94 8.82 -3.19
N LYS A 282 9.01 8.08 -3.79
CA LYS A 282 7.58 8.16 -3.49
C LYS A 282 6.95 6.79 -3.30
N VAL A 283 5.88 6.76 -2.53
CA VAL A 283 4.94 5.64 -2.44
C VAL A 283 3.58 6.17 -2.87
N GLU A 284 2.95 5.48 -3.80
CA GLU A 284 1.60 5.77 -4.27
C GLU A 284 0.77 4.51 -4.16
N PHE A 285 -0.47 4.64 -3.73
CA PHE A 285 -1.34 3.49 -3.58
C PHE A 285 -2.81 3.86 -3.71
N ARG A 286 -3.57 2.89 -4.20
CA ARG A 286 -5.02 2.76 -4.12
C ARG A 286 -5.32 1.34 -3.68
N ILE A 287 -5.92 1.20 -2.50
CA ILE A 287 -6.12 -0.09 -1.84
C ILE A 287 -7.54 -0.11 -1.29
N THR A 288 -8.31 -1.13 -1.64
CA THR A 288 -9.65 -1.34 -1.08
C THR A 288 -9.60 -2.22 0.15
N ASN A 289 -10.48 -1.95 1.11
CA ASN A 289 -10.63 -2.75 2.31
C ASN A 289 -12.11 -2.84 2.70
N ASP A 290 -12.61 -4.06 2.85
CA ASP A 290 -13.96 -4.40 3.27
C ASP A 290 -14.04 -4.82 4.75
N ARG A 291 -12.89 -4.86 5.45
CA ARG A 291 -12.82 -5.31 6.85
C ARG A 291 -13.10 -4.20 7.85
N TYR A 292 -12.96 -2.94 7.46
CA TYR A 292 -13.08 -1.81 8.37
C TYR A 292 -14.30 -0.96 8.03
N ASP A 293 -14.90 -0.36 9.05
CA ASP A 293 -15.82 0.77 8.92
C ASP A 293 -15.02 2.09 9.08
N ILE A 294 -15.27 3.07 8.22
CA ILE A 294 -14.60 4.37 8.26
C ILE A 294 -14.78 5.08 9.61
N PHE A 295 -15.92 4.89 10.28
CA PHE A 295 -16.20 5.43 11.60
C PHE A 295 -15.28 4.88 12.68
N ASP A 296 -14.92 3.60 12.58
CA ASP A 296 -13.99 2.96 13.50
C ASP A 296 -12.55 3.41 13.30
N LEU A 297 -12.23 4.00 12.14
CA LEU A 297 -10.88 4.47 11.82
C LEU A 297 -10.62 5.92 12.25
N ILE A 298 -11.68 6.72 12.41
CA ILE A 298 -11.55 8.13 12.81
C ILE A 298 -10.95 8.24 14.22
N GLY A 299 -9.97 9.12 14.37
CA GLY A 299 -9.24 9.34 15.64
C GLY A 299 -8.14 8.32 15.91
N ARG A 300 -7.99 7.30 15.05
CA ARG A 300 -6.82 6.42 15.01
C ARG A 300 -5.71 7.03 14.18
N SER A 301 -4.60 6.32 14.04
CA SER A 301 -3.49 6.77 13.20
C SER A 301 -3.15 5.76 12.12
N LEU A 302 -2.75 6.27 10.96
CA LEU A 302 -2.10 5.48 9.92
C LEU A 302 -0.58 5.67 10.07
N VAL A 303 0.15 4.58 10.03
CA VAL A 303 1.61 4.55 10.19
C VAL A 303 2.24 3.90 8.97
N LEU A 304 3.22 4.59 8.41
CA LEU A 304 4.15 4.02 7.43
C LEU A 304 5.31 3.37 8.17
N HIS A 305 5.47 2.07 7.94
CA HIS A 305 6.60 1.30 8.46
C HIS A 305 7.62 1.00 7.36
N ASP A 306 8.82 0.63 7.79
CA ASP A 306 9.79 -0.03 6.93
C ASP A 306 9.38 -1.48 6.58
N ASN A 307 10.30 -2.23 5.97
CA ASN A 307 10.05 -3.56 5.43
C ASN A 307 9.62 -4.58 6.50
N GLU A 308 10.08 -4.42 7.74
CA GLU A 308 9.92 -5.42 8.81
C GLU A 308 8.80 -5.07 9.81
N ARG A 309 8.08 -3.95 9.63
CA ARG A 309 7.05 -3.43 10.57
C ARG A 309 7.57 -3.05 11.96
N ASP A 310 8.88 -3.13 12.17
CA ASP A 310 9.51 -2.82 13.45
C ASP A 310 9.84 -1.33 13.57
N LYS A 311 10.15 -0.67 12.45
CA LYS A 311 10.49 0.76 12.44
C LYS A 311 9.36 1.60 11.85
N ARG A 312 8.82 2.47 12.70
CA ARG A 312 7.84 3.51 12.33
C ARG A 312 8.57 4.67 11.66
N ILE A 313 8.21 5.01 10.43
CA ILE A 313 8.84 6.08 9.64
C ILE A 313 8.05 7.38 9.80
N ALA A 314 6.75 7.31 9.53
CA ALA A 314 5.85 8.46 9.53
C ALA A 314 4.46 8.03 10.00
N CYS A 315 3.72 8.97 10.58
CA CYS A 315 2.37 8.70 11.06
C CYS A 315 1.52 9.95 11.01
N GLY A 316 0.21 9.73 11.01
CA GLY A 316 -0.79 10.79 10.95
C GLY A 316 -2.10 10.33 11.56
N ILE A 317 -2.89 11.27 12.06
CA ILE A 317 -4.22 10.97 12.60
C ILE A 317 -5.22 10.91 11.45
N ILE A 318 -6.04 9.86 11.43
CA ILE A 318 -7.18 9.73 10.53
C ILE A 318 -8.29 10.62 11.06
N THR A 319 -8.64 11.65 10.30
CA THR A 319 -9.63 12.66 10.70
C THR A 319 -10.81 12.66 9.74
N ARG A 320 -11.98 13.11 10.20
CA ARG A 320 -13.14 13.30 9.32
C ARG A 320 -12.79 14.31 8.23
N ALA A 321 -13.21 14.01 7.01
CA ALA A 321 -13.15 14.93 5.88
C ALA A 321 -14.57 15.25 5.41
N ALA A 322 -14.70 16.36 4.68
CA ALA A 322 -15.97 16.74 4.08
C ALA A 322 -16.21 15.91 2.81
N SER A 323 -17.44 15.44 2.62
CA SER A 323 -17.88 14.95 1.32
C SER A 323 -18.18 16.11 0.37
N ILE A 324 -18.39 15.80 -0.91
CA ILE A 324 -18.71 16.75 -1.97
C ILE A 324 -19.85 17.70 -1.56
N GLY A 325 -19.64 19.01 -1.69
CA GLY A 325 -20.62 20.06 -1.41
C GLY A 325 -20.83 20.39 0.07
N GLN A 326 -20.17 19.68 0.99
CA GLN A 326 -20.29 19.91 2.44
C GLN A 326 -19.32 20.99 2.96
N ASN A 327 -18.34 21.41 2.17
CA ASN A 327 -17.28 22.33 2.58
C ASN A 327 -17.29 23.65 1.79
N LYS A 328 -18.15 24.58 2.19
CA LYS A 328 -18.28 25.91 1.56
C LYS A 328 -17.29 26.95 2.11
N LYS A 329 -16.04 26.57 2.40
CA LYS A 329 -15.04 27.50 2.96
C LYS A 329 -14.51 28.45 1.88
N LYS A 330 -15.05 29.67 1.78
CA LYS A 330 -14.59 30.66 0.79
C LYS A 330 -13.32 31.41 1.20
N VAL A 331 -13.10 31.62 2.51
CA VAL A 331 -11.95 32.35 3.06
C VAL A 331 -11.61 31.79 4.44
N CYS A 332 -10.35 31.46 4.66
CA CYS A 332 -9.81 31.30 6.02
C CYS A 332 -9.30 32.67 6.48
N PRO A 333 -9.63 33.16 7.68
CA PRO A 333 -9.01 34.36 8.22
C PRO A 333 -7.52 34.09 8.43
N CYS A 334 -6.66 34.59 7.54
CA CYS A 334 -5.23 34.70 7.80
C CYS A 334 -4.96 36.13 8.25
N ASP A 335 -4.18 36.31 9.32
CA ASP A 335 -3.56 37.60 9.58
C ASP A 335 -2.71 37.98 8.36
N PRO A 336 -2.74 39.25 7.92
CA PRO A 336 -1.95 39.67 6.77
C PRO A 336 -0.48 39.38 7.01
N LYS A 337 0.15 38.73 6.02
CA LYS A 337 1.59 38.47 6.01
C LYS A 337 2.31 39.82 6.20
N PRO A 338 3.18 39.98 7.22
CA PRO A 338 3.97 41.20 7.36
C PRO A 338 4.72 41.43 6.05
N ALA A 339 4.60 42.65 5.50
CA ALA A 339 5.32 43.02 4.30
C ALA A 339 6.81 42.73 4.53
N ALA A 340 7.43 41.98 3.62
CA ALA A 340 8.86 41.77 3.64
C ALA A 340 9.52 43.15 3.55
N THR A 341 10.13 43.60 4.65
CA THR A 341 11.00 44.77 4.64
C THR A 341 12.16 44.46 3.72
N THR A 342 12.11 45.02 2.51
CA THR A 342 13.27 45.16 1.64
C THR A 342 14.27 46.04 2.36
N GLU A 343 15.20 45.44 3.08
CA GLU A 343 16.42 46.11 3.50
C GLU A 343 17.18 46.52 2.24
N THR A 344 16.94 47.77 1.83
CA THR A 344 17.72 48.40 0.77
C THR A 344 19.02 48.82 1.44
N THR A 345 20.07 48.02 1.26
CA THR A 345 21.43 48.38 1.63
C THR A 345 21.88 49.53 0.74
N THR A 346 21.52 50.75 1.09
CA THR A 346 22.19 51.96 0.56
C THR A 346 23.44 52.22 1.38
N THR A 347 24.58 51.89 0.77
CA THR A 347 25.88 52.46 1.11
C THR A 347 25.84 53.98 0.93
N GLY A 348 26.13 54.74 2.00
CA GLY A 348 26.24 56.20 1.94
C GLY A 348 26.87 56.76 3.22
N SER A 349 28.05 57.34 3.06
CA SER A 349 28.96 57.85 4.08
C SER A 349 28.50 59.10 4.82
N THR A 350 28.89 59.21 6.10
CA THR A 350 29.32 60.41 6.86
C THR A 350 28.58 61.75 6.67
N ALA A 351 27.99 62.26 7.76
CA ALA A 351 28.52 63.42 8.54
C ALA A 351 27.40 64.22 9.26
N ASP A 352 27.61 64.41 10.56
CA ASP A 352 27.34 65.59 11.38
C ASP A 352 25.95 66.26 11.56
N SER A 353 25.64 66.36 12.86
CA SER A 353 25.21 67.56 13.62
C SER A 353 23.73 67.82 13.93
N LYS A 354 23.48 67.85 15.26
CA LYS A 354 22.60 68.74 16.06
C LYS A 354 21.16 69.00 15.56
N LEU A 355 20.19 68.50 16.31
CA LEU A 355 19.52 69.23 17.42
C LEU A 355 18.65 68.29 18.25
#